data_AF-A0AAV9PWF9-F1
#
_entry.id   AF-A0AAV9PWF9-F1
#
_cell.length_a   1.000
_cell.length_b   1.000
_cell.length_c   1.000
_cell.angle_alpha   90.00
_cell.angle_beta   90.00
_cell.angle_gamma   90.00
#
_symmetry.space_group_name_H-M   'P 1'
#
loop_
_entity.id
_entity.type
_entity.pdbx_description
1 polymer ?
#
loop_
_entity_poly.entity_id
_entity_poly.type
_entity_poly.pdbx_seq_one_letter_code
_entity_poly.pdbx_strand_id
1 'polypeptide(L)'
;MIISCLNSALKWKLLHFKELDQWTKGTVALLGDASHPTLPYQGQGAAMAVEDGAILGLLLSKLQNSGISPDPEERYAQLTDLLQLYEDLRKKRTEVNVAGAVDTRHYYHLSDGEEQVKRDQELAELPASAWQGPCNFNWGDAAYQKSLLGFDSLADAELNFDAWLRRRRTEANL
;
A
#
# COMPACT_ATOMS: atom_id res chain seq x y z
N MET A 1 -33.94 13.90 4.39
CA MET A 1 -32.61 13.52 3.84
C MET A 1 -31.63 13.55 5.00
N ILE A 2 -30.78 12.55 5.22
CA ILE A 2 -29.94 12.48 6.45
C ILE A 2 -29.04 13.71 6.66
N ILE A 3 -28.68 14.40 5.57
CA ILE A 3 -27.90 15.64 5.56
C ILE A 3 -28.60 16.78 6.32
N SER A 4 -29.93 16.87 6.31
CA SER A 4 -30.66 17.94 7.02
C SER A 4 -30.63 17.79 8.54
N CYS A 5 -30.11 16.67 9.06
CA CYS A 5 -29.96 16.42 10.50
C CYS A 5 -28.62 16.93 11.06
N LEU A 6 -27.73 17.48 10.24
CA LEU A 6 -26.42 17.97 10.68
C LEU A 6 -26.50 19.41 11.21
N ASN A 7 -25.99 19.65 12.41
CA ASN A 7 -25.92 21.00 13.00
C ASN A 7 -24.78 21.85 12.42
N SER A 8 -23.71 21.20 11.95
CA SER A 8 -22.58 21.84 11.26
C SER A 8 -21.81 20.80 10.44
N ALA A 9 -20.99 21.25 9.49
CA ALA A 9 -20.16 20.37 8.67
C ALA A 9 -18.81 21.02 8.33
N LEU A 10 -17.77 20.20 8.25
CA LEU A 10 -16.47 20.59 7.71
C LEU A 10 -16.40 20.21 6.22
N LYS A 11 -15.87 21.11 5.40
CA LYS A 11 -15.67 20.87 3.97
C LYS A 11 -14.18 20.62 3.69
N TRP A 12 -13.86 19.40 3.26
CA TRP A 12 -12.50 18.98 2.94
C TRP A 12 -12.36 18.79 1.44
N LYS A 13 -11.27 19.33 0.87
CA LYS A 13 -10.93 19.09 -0.54
C LYS A 13 -10.15 17.77 -0.61
N LEU A 14 -10.68 16.80 -1.34
CA LEU A 14 -9.95 15.57 -1.65
C LEU A 14 -8.95 15.86 -2.76
N LEU A 15 -7.69 15.52 -2.52
CA LEU A 15 -6.57 15.72 -3.45
C LEU A 15 -5.94 14.37 -3.75
N HIS A 16 -5.56 14.18 -5.01
CA HIS A 16 -4.74 13.06 -5.45
C HIS A 16 -3.46 13.66 -6.06
N PHE A 17 -2.33 13.10 -5.67
CA PHE A 17 -1.01 13.53 -6.08
C PHE A 17 -0.36 12.45 -6.93
N LYS A 18 0.51 12.84 -7.85
CA LYS A 18 1.39 11.91 -8.54
C LYS A 18 2.30 11.22 -7.50
N GLU A 19 2.53 9.95 -7.71
CA GLU A 19 3.45 9.11 -6.95
C GLU A 19 4.86 9.73 -6.93
N LEU A 20 5.53 9.66 -5.77
CA LEU A 20 6.90 10.15 -5.61
C LEU A 20 7.90 9.24 -6.32
N ASP A 21 8.89 9.81 -7.00
CA ASP A 21 9.91 9.04 -7.70
C ASP A 21 10.85 8.27 -6.74
N GLN A 22 11.05 8.77 -5.53
CA GLN A 22 11.85 8.14 -4.47
C GLN A 22 11.24 8.40 -3.08
N TRP A 23 11.35 7.43 -2.18
CA TRP A 23 10.91 7.56 -0.77
C TRP A 23 12.08 7.60 0.20
N THR A 24 13.25 7.16 -0.23
CA THR A 24 14.43 7.00 0.62
C THR A 24 15.63 7.78 0.09
N LYS A 25 16.45 8.28 1.02
CA LYS A 25 17.71 8.95 0.71
C LYS A 25 18.70 8.78 1.86
N GLY A 26 19.76 8.01 1.63
CA GLY A 26 20.70 7.64 2.70
C GLY A 26 19.95 6.91 3.82
N THR A 27 20.07 7.41 5.04
CA THR A 27 19.41 6.83 6.24
C THR A 27 18.08 7.50 6.58
N VAL A 28 17.40 8.11 5.61
CA VAL A 28 16.08 8.76 5.78
C VAL A 28 15.07 8.07 4.87
N ALA A 29 13.89 7.76 5.42
CA ALA A 29 12.76 7.16 4.70
C ALA A 29 11.46 7.90 5.00
N LEU A 30 10.62 8.05 3.98
CA LEU A 30 9.23 8.49 4.10
C LEU A 30 8.30 7.28 4.24
N LEU A 31 7.19 7.43 4.97
CA LEU A 31 6.13 6.42 5.08
C LEU A 31 4.75 7.07 5.25
N GLY A 32 3.68 6.28 5.09
CA GLY A 32 2.29 6.77 5.20
C GLY A 32 1.96 7.85 4.17
N ASP A 33 1.13 8.80 4.56
CA ASP A 33 0.71 9.92 3.68
C ASP A 33 1.86 10.80 3.17
N ALA A 34 3.05 10.75 3.79
CA ALA A 34 4.24 11.42 3.26
C ALA A 34 4.79 10.75 1.99
N SER A 35 4.48 9.46 1.79
CA SER A 35 4.91 8.64 0.65
C SER A 35 3.79 8.34 -0.34
N HIS A 36 2.60 8.00 0.17
CA HIS A 36 1.48 7.47 -0.63
C HIS A 36 0.11 8.03 -0.17
N PRO A 37 -0.10 9.36 -0.22
CA PRO A 37 -1.39 9.94 0.11
C PRO A 37 -2.47 9.39 -0.82
N THR A 38 -3.58 8.90 -0.26
CA THR A 38 -4.63 8.22 -1.03
C THR A 38 -6.01 8.83 -0.80
N LEU A 39 -6.91 8.57 -1.75
CA LEU A 39 -8.31 8.93 -1.60
C LEU A 39 -9.02 7.94 -0.66
N PRO A 40 -10.01 8.38 0.12
CA PRO A 40 -10.64 7.55 1.16
C PRO A 40 -11.67 6.54 0.61
N TYR A 41 -11.58 6.16 -0.67
CA TYR A 41 -12.58 5.31 -1.33
C TYR A 41 -12.39 3.81 -1.12
N GLN A 42 -11.21 3.38 -0.64
CA GLN A 42 -10.95 1.99 -0.26
C GLN A 42 -10.71 1.78 1.24
N GLY A 43 -10.55 2.85 2.02
CA GLY A 43 -10.23 2.74 3.44
C GLY A 43 -8.83 2.22 3.77
N GLN A 44 -7.94 2.11 2.77
CA GLN A 44 -6.64 1.44 2.93
C GLN A 44 -5.47 2.36 3.31
N GLY A 45 -5.64 3.68 3.36
CA GLY A 45 -4.53 4.62 3.67
C GLY A 45 -3.82 4.30 4.99
N ALA A 46 -4.58 4.17 6.08
CA ALA A 46 -4.04 3.82 7.39
C ALA A 46 -3.44 2.40 7.41
N ALA A 47 -4.08 1.44 6.73
CA ALA A 47 -3.57 0.07 6.64
C ALA A 47 -2.20 0.03 5.95
N MET A 48 -2.01 0.76 4.86
CA MET A 48 -0.72 0.88 4.18
C MET A 48 0.35 1.51 5.06
N ALA A 49 0.02 2.53 5.85
CA ALA A 49 0.95 3.14 6.80
C ALA A 49 1.35 2.17 7.93
N VAL A 50 0.42 1.33 8.39
CA VAL A 50 0.72 0.27 9.37
C VAL A 50 1.63 -0.80 8.77
N GLU A 51 1.38 -1.22 7.53
CA GLU A 51 2.26 -2.14 6.80
C GLU A 51 3.69 -1.56 6.67
N ASP A 52 3.82 -0.25 6.38
CA ASP A 52 5.14 0.40 6.29
C ASP A 52 5.92 0.29 7.61
N GLY A 53 5.28 0.66 8.72
CA GLY A 53 5.91 0.63 10.03
C GLY A 53 6.29 -0.80 10.46
N ALA A 54 5.42 -1.77 10.17
CA ALA A 54 5.66 -3.17 10.47
C ALA A 54 6.85 -3.74 9.68
N ILE A 55 6.92 -3.43 8.37
CA ILE A 55 8.03 -3.85 7.52
C ILE A 55 9.35 -3.19 7.95
N LEU A 56 9.37 -1.87 8.19
CA LEU A 56 10.58 -1.19 8.69
C LEU A 56 11.07 -1.79 10.01
N GLY A 57 10.16 -2.04 10.95
CA GLY A 57 10.48 -2.66 12.23
C GLY A 57 11.08 -4.07 12.07
N LEU A 58 10.49 -4.89 11.20
CA LEU A 58 11.00 -6.22 10.86
C LEU A 58 12.40 -6.16 10.24
N LEU A 59 12.59 -5.34 9.21
CA LEU A 59 13.85 -5.22 8.48
C LEU A 59 14.99 -4.74 9.40
N LEU A 60 14.74 -3.72 10.21
CA LEU A 60 15.73 -3.19 11.16
C LEU A 60 16.09 -4.22 12.25
N SER A 61 15.09 -4.92 12.79
CA SER A 61 15.31 -6.00 13.76
C SER A 61 16.15 -7.14 13.18
N LYS A 62 15.84 -7.56 11.94
CA LYS A 62 16.61 -8.60 11.26
C LYS A 62 18.04 -8.15 10.93
N LEU A 63 18.25 -6.90 10.54
CA LEU A 63 19.60 -6.35 10.34
C LEU A 63 20.40 -6.37 11.64
N GLN A 64 19.79 -5.92 12.75
CA GLN A 64 20.41 -5.95 14.07
C GLN A 64 20.86 -7.37 14.47
N ASN A 65 20.00 -8.36 14.25
CA ASN A 65 20.29 -9.77 14.56
C ASN A 65 21.30 -10.42 13.60
N SER A 66 21.41 -9.91 12.37
CA SER A 66 22.32 -10.46 11.35
C SER A 66 23.75 -9.92 11.45
N GLY A 67 23.98 -8.95 12.34
CA GLY A 67 25.26 -8.28 12.53
C GLY A 67 25.34 -6.96 11.77
N ILE A 68 25.03 -5.86 12.46
CA ILE A 68 25.32 -4.51 11.97
C ILE A 68 26.81 -4.21 12.13
N SER A 69 27.44 -3.60 11.13
CA SER A 69 28.86 -3.26 11.22
C SER A 69 29.11 -2.22 12.32
N PRO A 70 30.16 -2.37 13.14
CA PRO A 70 30.60 -1.32 14.06
C PRO A 70 31.25 -0.14 13.31
N ASP A 71 31.74 -0.37 12.09
CA ASP A 71 32.30 0.68 11.26
C ASP A 71 31.19 1.66 10.81
N PRO A 72 31.35 2.98 11.02
CA PRO A 72 30.32 3.96 10.67
C PRO A 72 29.97 4.00 9.19
N GLU A 73 30.94 3.82 8.29
CA GLU A 73 30.72 3.92 6.83
C GLU A 73 30.00 2.67 6.32
N GLU A 74 30.46 1.48 6.74
CA GLU A 74 29.79 0.23 6.39
C GLU A 74 28.37 0.18 6.95
N ARG A 75 28.17 0.63 8.18
CA ARG A 75 26.83 0.73 8.79
C ARG A 75 25.92 1.68 8.03
N TYR A 76 26.44 2.82 7.59
CA TYR A 76 25.69 3.77 6.78
C TYR A 76 25.25 3.15 5.45
N ALA A 77 26.14 2.42 4.78
CA ALA A 77 25.82 1.68 3.56
C ALA A 77 24.77 0.59 3.81
N GLN A 78 24.92 -0.21 4.88
CA GLN A 78 23.94 -1.24 5.25
C GLN A 78 22.54 -0.67 5.48
N LEU A 79 22.44 0.45 6.19
CA LEU A 79 21.16 1.11 6.46
C LEU A 79 20.56 1.71 5.19
N THR A 80 21.37 2.32 4.33
CA THR A 80 20.91 2.88 3.06
C THR A 80 20.32 1.79 2.16
N ASP A 81 21.02 0.67 2.01
CA ASP A 81 20.56 -0.45 1.18
C ASP A 81 19.34 -1.17 1.79
N LEU A 82 19.21 -1.19 3.12
CA LEU A 82 18.02 -1.72 3.80
C LEU A 82 16.80 -0.83 3.57
N LEU A 83 16.96 0.50 3.59
CA LEU A 83 15.87 1.43 3.31
C LEU A 83 15.46 1.36 1.83
N GLN A 84 16.40 1.16 0.91
CA GLN A 84 16.04 0.89 -0.49
C GLN A 84 15.20 -0.38 -0.63
N LEU A 85 15.54 -1.46 0.10
CA LEU A 85 14.73 -2.68 0.14
C LEU A 85 13.30 -2.41 0.67
N TYR A 86 13.18 -1.59 1.71
CA TYR A 86 11.88 -1.14 2.21
C TYR A 86 11.07 -0.41 1.11
N GLU A 87 11.69 0.53 0.40
CA GLU A 87 11.03 1.25 -0.69
C GLU A 87 10.57 0.28 -1.79
N ASP A 88 11.43 -0.65 -2.22
CA ASP A 88 11.12 -1.61 -3.28
C ASP A 88 9.92 -2.51 -2.92
N LEU A 89 9.83 -2.93 -1.65
CA LEU A 89 8.73 -3.75 -1.13
C LEU A 89 7.41 -2.99 -1.07
N ARG A 90 7.46 -1.70 -0.69
CA ARG A 90 6.25 -0.93 -0.40
C ARG A 90 5.71 -0.17 -1.59
N LYS A 91 6.58 0.44 -2.39
CA LYS A 91 6.20 1.40 -3.42
C LYS A 91 5.17 0.84 -4.37
N LYS A 92 5.51 -0.25 -5.09
CA LYS A 92 4.60 -0.88 -6.05
C LYS A 92 3.25 -1.27 -5.42
N ARG A 93 3.26 -1.82 -4.20
CA ARG A 93 2.03 -2.22 -3.51
C ARG A 93 1.14 -1.01 -3.19
N THR A 94 1.72 0.05 -2.66
CA THR A 94 0.95 1.26 -2.33
C THR A 94 0.44 1.98 -3.56
N GLU A 95 1.21 2.03 -4.65
CA GLU A 95 0.78 2.62 -5.93
C GLU A 95 -0.44 1.88 -6.49
N VAL A 96 -0.45 0.54 -6.45
CA VAL A 96 -1.61 -0.27 -6.86
C VAL A 96 -2.85 0.05 -6.02
N ASN A 97 -2.69 0.24 -4.70
CA ASN A 97 -3.79 0.59 -3.81
C ASN A 97 -4.26 2.04 -4.00
N VAL A 98 -3.35 2.99 -4.25
CA VAL A 98 -3.70 4.38 -4.55
C VAL A 98 -4.48 4.46 -5.86
N ALA A 99 -4.02 3.78 -6.90
CA ALA A 99 -4.72 3.68 -8.18
C ALA A 99 -6.10 3.03 -8.00
N GLY A 100 -6.18 1.94 -7.22
CA GLY A 100 -7.45 1.30 -6.87
C GLY A 100 -8.46 2.26 -6.23
N ALA A 101 -8.01 3.17 -5.36
CA ALA A 101 -8.88 4.16 -4.72
C ALA A 101 -9.35 5.25 -5.71
N VAL A 102 -8.52 5.61 -6.68
CA VAL A 102 -8.92 6.50 -7.78
C VAL A 102 -9.95 5.84 -8.67
N ASP A 103 -9.79 4.56 -9.00
CA ASP A 103 -10.77 3.80 -9.78
C ASP A 103 -12.09 3.66 -9.02
N THR A 104 -12.05 3.30 -7.74
CA THR A 104 -13.25 3.20 -6.91
C THR A 104 -14.00 4.53 -6.79
N ARG A 105 -13.29 5.67 -6.77
CA ARG A 105 -13.92 7.00 -6.85
C ARG A 105 -14.83 7.10 -8.07
N HIS A 106 -14.35 6.68 -9.24
CA HIS A 106 -15.10 6.81 -10.49
C HIS A 106 -16.43 6.05 -10.39
N TYR A 107 -16.38 4.79 -9.95
CA TYR A 107 -17.57 3.95 -9.79
C TYR A 107 -18.58 4.49 -8.77
N TYR A 108 -18.12 5.14 -7.69
CA TYR A 108 -19.03 5.73 -6.71
C TYR A 108 -19.70 7.03 -7.17
N HIS A 109 -19.16 7.71 -8.17
CA HIS A 109 -19.67 9.01 -8.63
C HIS A 109 -20.11 8.98 -10.10
N LEU A 110 -20.44 7.79 -10.63
CA LEU A 110 -21.07 7.71 -11.94
C LEU A 110 -22.33 8.59 -11.95
N SER A 111 -22.47 9.38 -13.01
CA SER A 111 -23.70 10.14 -13.24
C SER A 111 -24.81 9.19 -13.65
N ASP A 112 -26.05 9.58 -13.39
CA ASP A 112 -27.22 8.83 -13.83
C ASP A 112 -27.15 8.59 -15.35
N GLY A 113 -27.24 7.32 -15.77
CA GLY A 113 -27.03 6.93 -17.16
C GLY A 113 -26.75 5.44 -17.34
N GLU A 114 -26.40 5.05 -18.56
CA GLU A 114 -26.20 3.64 -18.93
C GLU A 114 -25.11 2.95 -18.11
N GLU A 115 -23.99 3.64 -17.86
CA GLU A 115 -22.88 3.11 -17.07
C GLU A 115 -23.26 2.86 -15.61
N GLN A 116 -24.01 3.79 -15.01
CA GLN A 116 -24.51 3.65 -13.64
C GLN A 116 -25.53 2.51 -13.53
N VAL A 117 -26.45 2.38 -14.49
CA VAL A 117 -27.43 1.28 -14.52
C VAL A 117 -26.72 -0.07 -14.65
N LYS A 118 -25.72 -0.17 -15.53
CA LYS A 118 -24.93 -1.40 -15.70
C LYS A 118 -24.20 -1.78 -14.40
N ARG A 119 -23.55 -0.83 -13.74
CA ARG A 119 -22.89 -1.04 -12.45
C ARG A 119 -23.87 -1.53 -11.38
N ASP A 120 -25.05 -0.93 -11.29
CA ASP A 120 -26.09 -1.30 -10.33
C ASP A 120 -26.62 -2.73 -10.57
N GLN A 121 -26.82 -3.11 -11.84
CA GLN A 121 -27.21 -4.48 -12.21
C GLN A 121 -26.14 -5.49 -11.80
N GLU A 122 -24.87 -5.23 -12.15
CA GLU A 122 -23.76 -6.10 -11.74
C GLU A 122 -23.70 -6.27 -10.22
N LEU A 123 -23.85 -5.18 -9.45
CA LEU A 123 -23.87 -5.25 -7.98
C LEU A 123 -25.07 -6.03 -7.43
N ALA A 124 -26.25 -5.93 -8.06
CA ALA A 124 -27.45 -6.64 -7.63
C ALA A 124 -27.37 -8.16 -7.88
N GLU A 125 -26.57 -8.58 -8.86
CA GLU A 125 -26.33 -9.98 -9.20
C GLU A 125 -25.23 -10.62 -8.35
N LEU A 126 -24.44 -9.84 -7.59
CA LEU A 126 -23.40 -10.37 -6.74
C LEU A 126 -23.99 -11.27 -5.64
N PRO A 127 -23.44 -12.48 -5.42
CA PRO A 127 -23.96 -13.41 -4.43
C PRO A 127 -23.79 -12.82 -3.02
N ALA A 128 -24.92 -12.71 -2.30
CA ALA A 128 -24.96 -12.18 -0.92
C ALA A 128 -24.06 -12.93 0.08
N SER A 129 -23.60 -14.14 -0.26
CA SER A 129 -22.99 -15.07 0.69
C SER A 129 -21.48 -15.27 0.57
N ALA A 130 -20.70 -14.62 -0.31
CA ALA A 130 -19.34 -15.14 -0.46
C ALA A 130 -18.16 -14.32 -0.98
N TRP A 131 -18.24 -13.04 -1.36
CA TRP A 131 -17.06 -12.38 -2.00
C TRP A 131 -16.46 -13.29 -3.09
N GLN A 132 -17.32 -13.85 -3.95
CA GLN A 132 -16.95 -14.84 -4.98
C GLN A 132 -17.42 -14.33 -6.33
N GLY A 133 -16.61 -14.61 -7.36
CA GLY A 133 -16.91 -14.26 -8.75
C GLY A 133 -16.26 -12.95 -9.21
N PRO A 134 -16.17 -12.77 -10.53
CA PRO A 134 -15.62 -11.56 -11.12
C PRO A 134 -16.61 -10.40 -11.04
N CYS A 135 -16.10 -9.17 -10.94
CA CYS A 135 -16.89 -7.95 -11.08
C CYS A 135 -16.07 -6.88 -11.81
N ASN A 136 -16.69 -6.09 -12.70
CA ASN A 136 -15.97 -4.99 -13.35
C ASN A 136 -15.65 -3.88 -12.35
N PHE A 137 -16.50 -3.72 -11.34
CA PHE A 137 -16.23 -2.85 -10.22
C PHE A 137 -15.33 -3.57 -9.20
N ASN A 138 -14.09 -3.08 -9.03
CA ASN A 138 -13.06 -3.66 -8.17
C ASN A 138 -13.51 -3.97 -6.72
N TRP A 139 -14.45 -3.20 -6.17
CA TRP A 139 -15.00 -3.47 -4.83
C TRP A 139 -15.79 -4.79 -4.78
N GLY A 140 -16.53 -5.10 -5.84
CA GLY A 140 -17.29 -6.35 -5.97
C GLY A 140 -16.46 -7.54 -6.43
N ASP A 141 -15.24 -7.31 -6.91
CA ASP A 141 -14.39 -8.37 -7.46
C ASP A 141 -13.67 -9.16 -6.35
N ALA A 142 -14.00 -10.44 -6.25
CA ALA A 142 -13.48 -11.34 -5.24
C ALA A 142 -11.95 -11.45 -5.22
N ALA A 143 -11.34 -11.57 -6.40
CA ALA A 143 -9.91 -11.76 -6.55
C ALA A 143 -9.15 -10.50 -6.15
N TYR A 144 -9.67 -9.34 -6.55
CA TYR A 144 -9.17 -8.03 -6.16
C TYR A 144 -9.26 -7.83 -4.64
N GLN A 145 -10.42 -8.08 -4.02
CA GLN A 145 -10.57 -7.95 -2.56
C GLN A 145 -9.64 -8.88 -1.79
N LYS A 146 -9.49 -10.14 -2.25
CA LYS A 146 -8.55 -11.09 -1.65
C LYS A 146 -7.10 -10.63 -1.78
N SER A 147 -6.72 -10.07 -2.93
CA SER A 147 -5.38 -9.52 -3.14
C SER A 147 -5.12 -8.29 -2.26
N LEU A 148 -6.11 -7.41 -2.14
CA LEU A 148 -6.02 -6.17 -1.37
C LEU A 148 -5.87 -6.46 0.14
N LEU A 149 -6.78 -7.27 0.69
CA LEU A 149 -6.92 -7.51 2.12
C LEU A 149 -6.12 -8.71 2.62
N GLY A 150 -5.84 -9.69 1.75
CA GLY A 150 -5.20 -10.96 2.12
C GLY A 150 -3.69 -11.01 1.88
N PHE A 151 -3.06 -9.89 1.50
CA PHE A 151 -1.63 -9.85 1.27
C PHE A 151 -0.84 -9.83 2.58
N ASP A 152 0.04 -10.82 2.74
CA ASP A 152 0.93 -10.91 3.90
C ASP A 152 2.21 -10.10 3.65
N SER A 153 2.17 -8.84 4.09
CA SER A 153 3.30 -7.90 3.93
C SER A 153 4.54 -8.31 4.72
N LEU A 154 4.38 -9.04 5.83
CA LEU A 154 5.52 -9.44 6.66
C LEU A 154 6.21 -10.66 6.06
N ALA A 155 5.45 -11.67 5.62
CA ALA A 155 6.03 -12.85 4.96
C ALA A 155 6.79 -12.47 3.68
N ASP A 156 6.26 -11.53 2.88
CA ASP A 156 6.95 -11.00 1.70
C ASP A 156 8.25 -10.27 2.08
N ALA A 157 8.22 -9.43 3.12
CA ALA A 157 9.40 -8.73 3.60
C ALA A 157 10.48 -9.70 4.17
N GLU A 158 10.07 -10.76 4.88
CA GLU A 158 10.99 -11.79 5.38
C GLU A 158 11.73 -12.49 4.24
N LEU A 159 10.99 -12.95 3.23
CA LEU A 159 11.54 -13.62 2.05
C LEU A 159 12.58 -12.74 1.34
N ASN A 160 12.23 -11.46 1.14
CA ASN A 160 13.07 -10.51 0.42
C ASN A 160 14.29 -10.07 1.25
N PHE A 161 14.17 -9.94 2.58
CA PHE A 161 15.32 -9.69 3.45
C PHE A 161 16.33 -10.84 3.37
N ASP A 162 15.87 -12.09 3.44
CA ASP A 162 16.79 -13.24 3.40
C ASP A 162 17.53 -13.32 2.05
N ALA A 163 16.84 -12.97 0.95
CA ALA A 163 17.46 -12.85 -0.37
C ALA A 163 18.46 -11.67 -0.45
N TRP A 164 18.12 -10.52 0.13
CA TRP A 164 19.00 -9.36 0.23
C TRP A 164 20.27 -9.67 1.04
N LEU A 165 20.14 -10.32 2.20
CA LEU A 165 21.27 -10.66 3.06
C LEU A 165 22.23 -11.64 2.39
N ARG A 166 21.71 -12.64 1.65
CA ARG A 166 22.53 -13.57 0.87
C ARG A 166 23.36 -12.85 -0.18
N ARG A 167 22.77 -11.92 -0.94
CA ARG A 167 23.48 -11.15 -1.98
C ARG A 167 24.64 -10.36 -1.39
N ARG A 168 24.40 -9.64 -0.29
CA ARG A 168 25.45 -8.87 0.40
C ARG A 168 26.61 -9.72 0.88
N ARG A 169 26.34 -10.89 1.44
CA ARG A 169 27.40 -11.80 1.92
C ARG A 169 28.25 -12.34 0.78
N THR A 170 27.67 -12.56 -0.39
CA THR A 170 28.42 -12.97 -1.58
C THR A 170 29.32 -11.84 -2.08
N GLU A 171 28.80 -10.61 -2.12
CA GLU A 171 29.56 -9.42 -2.56
C GLU A 171 30.72 -9.08 -1.62
N ALA A 172 30.58 -9.31 -0.31
CA ALA A 172 31.64 -9.09 0.68
C ALA A 172 32.76 -10.14 0.65
N ASN A 173 32.56 -11.27 -0.03
CA ASN A 173 33.55 -12.36 -0.16
C ASN A 173 34.31 -12.36 -1.50
N LEU A 174 34.07 -11.35 -2.35
CA LEU A 174 34.76 -11.10 -3.62
C LEU A 174 35.71 -9.91 -3.47
#